data_AF-A0A8C2YM78-F1
#
_entry.id   AF-A0A8C2YM78-F1
#
_cell.length_a   1.000
_cell.length_b   1.000
_cell.length_c   1.000
_cell.angle_alpha   90.00
_cell.angle_beta   90.00
_cell.angle_gamma   90.00
#
_symmetry.space_group_name_H-M   'P 1'
#
loop_
_entity.id
_entity.type
_entity.pdbx_description
1 polymer ?
#
loop_
_entity_poly.entity_id
_entity_poly.type
_entity_poly.pdbx_seq_one_letter_code
_entity_poly.pdbx_strand_id
1 'polypeptide(L)'
;MASHFMGFLGVLGSLLLLGLQLVCPQPSTEHRKVPQRMAEEGSPEDEGGGAPGVWGAWGPWSACSRSCNGGVKVQTRPCLPASR
;
A
#
# COMPACT_ATOMS: atom_id res chain seq x y z
N MET A 1 50.76 20.45 -1.86
CA MET A 1 50.25 19.16 -1.32
C MET A 1 48.96 19.32 -0.50
N ALA A 2 48.78 20.37 0.31
CA ALA A 2 47.56 20.58 1.12
C ALA A 2 46.27 20.84 0.31
N SER A 3 46.35 21.51 -0.84
CA SER A 3 45.18 21.87 -1.67
C SER A 3 44.46 20.65 -2.27
N HIS A 4 45.20 19.62 -2.71
CA HIS A 4 44.62 18.38 -3.20
C HIS A 4 43.95 17.57 -2.09
N PHE A 5 44.50 17.62 -0.87
CA PHE A 5 43.97 16.91 0.29
C PHE A 5 42.62 17.49 0.74
N MET A 6 42.50 18.83 0.75
CA MET A 6 41.25 19.53 1.05
C MET A 6 40.18 19.32 -0.04
N GLY A 7 40.59 19.20 -1.31
CA GLY A 7 39.70 18.85 -2.41
C GLY A 7 39.14 17.43 -2.29
N PHE A 8 39.97 16.45 -1.91
CA PHE A 8 39.56 15.05 -1.77
C PHE A 8 38.59 14.84 -0.61
N LEU A 9 38.84 15.49 0.53
CA LEU A 9 37.93 15.50 1.68
C LEU A 9 36.57 16.15 1.33
N GLY A 10 36.58 17.19 0.50
CA GLY A 10 35.36 17.82 0.00
C GLY A 10 34.55 16.90 -0.92
N VAL A 11 35.21 16.15 -1.81
CA VAL A 11 34.56 15.19 -2.71
C VAL A 11 34.00 14.00 -1.91
N LEU A 12 34.76 13.45 -0.96
CA LEU A 12 34.30 12.37 -0.08
C LEU A 12 33.11 12.81 0.80
N GLY A 13 33.15 14.02 1.35
CA GLY A 13 32.04 14.58 2.10
C GLY A 13 30.79 14.78 1.24
N SER A 14 30.97 15.22 0.00
CA SER A 14 29.87 15.37 -0.97
C SER A 14 29.27 14.02 -1.37
N LEU A 15 30.08 12.98 -1.60
CA LEU A 15 29.61 11.62 -1.87
C LEU A 15 28.87 11.00 -0.67
N LEU A 16 29.34 11.23 0.56
CA LEU A 16 28.69 10.73 1.77
C LEU A 16 27.32 11.41 1.98
N LEU A 17 27.24 12.73 1.77
CA LEU A 17 25.97 13.47 1.83
C LEU A 17 25.00 13.03 0.73
N LEU A 18 25.47 12.85 -0.51
CA LEU A 18 24.65 12.32 -1.61
C LEU A 18 24.18 10.87 -1.35
N GLY A 19 25.03 10.03 -0.74
CA GLY A 19 24.68 8.68 -0.33
C GLY A 19 23.61 8.63 0.76
N LEU A 20 23.68 9.53 1.75
CA LEU A 20 22.64 9.67 2.78
C LEU A 20 21.31 10.16 2.21
N GLN A 21 21.33 11.05 1.20
CA GLN A 21 20.12 11.55 0.55
C GLN A 21 19.49 10.56 -0.45
N LEU A 22 20.21 9.53 -0.89
CA LEU A 22 19.64 8.41 -1.67
C LEU A 22 18.90 7.40 -0.77
N VAL A 23 19.22 7.38 0.52
CA VAL A 23 18.40 6.74 1.56
C VAL A 23 17.39 7.77 2.06
N CYS A 24 16.47 8.18 1.19
CA CYS A 24 15.25 8.83 1.67
C CYS A 24 14.42 7.75 2.36
N PRO A 25 14.23 7.76 3.69
CA PRO A 25 13.12 7.04 4.29
C PRO A 25 11.85 7.70 3.75
N GLN A 26 11.26 7.14 2.70
CA GLN A 26 9.97 7.58 2.19
C GLN A 26 8.99 7.54 3.37
N PRO A 27 8.49 8.70 3.87
CA PRO A 27 7.46 8.71 4.87
C PRO A 27 6.15 8.36 4.15
N SER A 28 5.95 7.08 3.85
CA SER A 28 4.71 6.57 3.30
C SER A 28 3.73 6.42 4.46
N THR A 29 3.28 7.56 5.01
CA THR A 29 2.24 7.61 6.06
C THR A 29 0.84 7.67 5.47
N GLU A 30 0.71 7.89 4.17
CA GLU A 30 -0.57 7.90 3.47
C GLU A 30 -1.00 6.45 3.14
N HIS A 31 -1.64 5.77 4.10
CA HIS A 31 -2.40 4.56 3.81
C HIS A 31 -3.63 4.92 2.96
N ARG A 32 -3.43 5.09 1.65
CA ARG A 32 -4.50 5.26 0.68
C ARG A 32 -5.28 3.94 0.60
N LYS A 33 -6.55 3.95 1.01
CA LYS A 33 -7.44 2.82 0.77
C LYS A 33 -7.50 2.60 -0.74
N VAL A 34 -6.96 1.48 -1.22
CA VAL A 34 -7.13 1.07 -2.62
C VAL A 34 -8.63 1.02 -2.85
N PRO A 35 -9.18 1.75 -3.84
CA PRO A 35 -10.59 1.66 -4.17
C PRO A 35 -10.89 0.18 -4.36
N GLN A 36 -11.83 -0.35 -3.58
CA GLN A 36 -12.33 -1.69 -3.88
C GLN A 36 -12.78 -1.62 -5.33
N ARG A 37 -12.43 -2.63 -6.14
CA ARG A 37 -12.95 -2.75 -7.50
C ARG A 37 -14.46 -2.58 -7.35
N MET A 38 -14.95 -1.40 -7.70
CA MET A 38 -16.37 -1.10 -7.62
C MET A 38 -16.94 -2.10 -8.61
N ALA A 39 -17.64 -3.12 -8.08
CA ALA A 39 -18.63 -3.78 -8.89
C ALA A 39 -19.53 -2.63 -9.31
N GLU A 40 -19.43 -2.27 -10.58
CA GLU A 40 -20.39 -1.43 -11.24
C GLU A 40 -21.76 -1.90 -10.76
N GLU A 41 -22.51 -0.99 -10.17
CA GLU A 41 -23.89 -1.21 -9.76
C GLU A 41 -24.72 -1.35 -11.04
N GLY A 42 -24.54 -2.47 -11.71
CA GLY A 42 -25.34 -2.98 -12.79
C GLY A 42 -25.69 -4.39 -12.37
N SER A 43 -26.76 -4.51 -11.59
CA SER A 43 -27.40 -5.80 -11.37
C SER A 43 -27.98 -6.22 -12.72
N PRO A 44 -27.49 -7.28 -13.40
CA PRO A 44 -28.39 -8.00 -14.27
C PRO A 44 -29.52 -8.49 -13.36
N GLU A 45 -30.72 -7.99 -13.62
CA GLU A 45 -31.95 -8.55 -13.11
C GLU A 45 -32.06 -10.00 -13.59
N ASP A 46 -31.40 -10.89 -12.85
CA ASP A 46 -31.61 -12.33 -12.95
C ASP A 46 -32.99 -12.59 -12.33
N GLU A 47 -33.94 -12.99 -13.18
CA GLU A 47 -35.25 -13.56 -12.85
C GLU A 47 -35.07 -14.92 -12.13
N GLY A 48 -34.35 -14.88 -11.01
CA GLY A 48 -34.12 -15.95 -10.08
C GLY A 48 -34.29 -15.37 -8.70
N GLY A 49 -35.45 -15.64 -8.07
CA GLY A 49 -35.89 -15.08 -6.77
C GLY A 49 -35.04 -15.47 -5.55
N GLY A 50 -33.72 -15.42 -5.65
CA GLY A 50 -32.77 -15.44 -4.55
C GLY A 50 -32.63 -14.04 -3.98
N ALA A 51 -32.90 -13.88 -2.68
CA ALA A 51 -32.67 -12.61 -2.01
C ALA A 51 -31.21 -12.17 -2.17
N PRO A 52 -30.94 -10.86 -2.38
CA PRO A 52 -29.57 -10.37 -2.53
C PRO A 52 -28.76 -10.74 -1.28
N GLY A 53 -27.60 -11.36 -1.47
CA GLY A 53 -26.70 -11.72 -0.37
C GLY A 53 -26.23 -10.48 0.38
N VAL A 54 -26.04 -10.60 1.69
CA VAL A 54 -25.48 -9.53 2.53
C VAL A 54 -24.00 -9.80 2.78
N TRP A 55 -23.19 -8.74 2.72
CA TRP A 55 -21.78 -8.87 3.09
C TRP A 55 -21.64 -9.05 4.60
N GLY A 56 -20.95 -10.10 5.03
CA GLY A 56 -20.59 -10.29 6.42
C GLY A 56 -19.50 -9.33 6.89
N ALA A 57 -19.13 -9.45 8.16
CA ALA A 57 -18.09 -8.63 8.77
C ALA A 57 -16.73 -8.84 8.08
N TRP A 58 -15.91 -7.78 8.04
CA TRP A 58 -14.51 -7.90 7.62
C TRP A 58 -13.72 -8.76 8.60
N GLY A 59 -12.94 -9.69 8.05
CA GLY A 59 -11.90 -10.40 8.79
C GLY A 59 -10.70 -9.50 9.10
N PRO A 60 -9.68 -10.04 9.77
CA PRO A 60 -8.47 -9.30 10.11
C PRO A 60 -7.69 -8.91 8.85
N TRP A 61 -6.96 -7.80 8.94
CA TRP A 61 -5.99 -7.42 7.92
C TRP A 61 -4.82 -8.41 7.87
N SER A 62 -4.35 -8.71 6.67
CA SER A 62 -3.11 -9.45 6.44
C SER A 62 -1.89 -8.68 6.95
N ALA A 63 -0.76 -9.38 7.04
CA ALA A 63 0.54 -8.73 7.11
C ALA A 63 0.76 -7.83 5.89
N CYS A 64 1.62 -6.83 6.05
CA CYS A 64 2.05 -5.99 4.94
C CYS A 64 2.85 -6.84 3.95
N SER A 65 2.57 -6.72 2.65
CA SER A 65 3.33 -7.45 1.61
C SER A 65 4.82 -7.11 1.58
N ARG A 66 5.22 -5.98 2.16
CA ARG A 66 6.61 -5.51 2.22
C ARG A 66 6.89 -4.87 3.58
N SER A 67 8.12 -5.01 4.05
CA SER A 67 8.59 -4.37 5.28
C SER A 67 8.87 -2.87 5.11
N CYS A 68 9.10 -2.38 3.88
CA CYS A 68 9.37 -0.98 3.58
C CYS A 68 8.87 -0.56 2.17
N ASN A 69 8.86 0.75 1.90
CA ASN A 69 8.56 1.35 0.60
C ASN A 69 7.13 1.12 0.08
N GLY A 70 6.13 1.21 0.96
CA GLY A 70 4.71 1.11 0.58
C GLY A 70 4.28 -0.31 0.20
N GLY A 71 3.84 -1.09 1.18
CA GLY A 71 3.25 -2.42 0.98
C GLY A 71 1.72 -2.41 1.03
N VAL A 72 1.11 -3.54 0.67
CA VAL A 72 -0.36 -3.71 0.64
C VAL A 72 -0.79 -4.64 1.76
N LYS A 73 -1.89 -4.30 2.42
CA LYS A 73 -2.62 -5.18 3.35
C LYS A 73 -3.96 -5.56 2.74
N VAL A 74 -4.37 -6.81 2.94
CA VAL A 74 -5.61 -7.39 2.37
C VAL A 74 -6.52 -7.82 3.52
N GLN A 75 -7.83 -7.66 3.34
CA GLN A 75 -8.83 -8.22 4.25
C GLN A 75 -9.95 -8.85 3.41
N THR A 76 -10.62 -9.86 3.97
CA THR A 76 -11.68 -10.63 3.30
C THR A 76 -12.96 -10.57 4.14
N ARG A 77 -14.13 -10.58 3.50
CA ARG A 77 -15.43 -10.69 4.16
C ARG A 77 -16.28 -11.76 3.45
N PRO A 78 -17.07 -12.57 4.19
CA PRO A 78 -17.92 -13.59 3.57
C PRO A 78 -19.14 -12.95 2.89
N CYS A 79 -19.64 -13.59 1.84
CA CYS A 79 -20.98 -13.33 1.32
C CYS A 79 -21.96 -14.23 2.08
N LEU A 80 -22.90 -13.64 2.80
CA LEU A 80 -23.88 -14.36 3.59
C LEU A 80 -25.22 -14.35 2.86
N PRO A 81 -26.01 -15.43 2.94
CA PRO A 81 -27.39 -15.37 2.49
C PRO A 81 -28.12 -14.30 3.30
N ALA A 82 -28.99 -13.51 2.66
CA ALA A 82 -29.96 -12.71 3.40
C ALA A 82 -30.89 -13.69 4.12
N SER A 83 -30.70 -13.84 5.44
CA SER A 83 -31.54 -14.68 6.28
C SER A 83 -32.99 -14.21 6.14
N ARG A 84 -33.87 -15.10 5.64
CA ARG A 84 -35.32 -14.95 5.81
C ARG A 84 -35.72 -15.32 7.22
#